data_AF-A0A812N7Q2-F1
#
_entry.id   AF-A0A812N7Q2-F1
#
_cell.length_a   1.000
_cell.length_b   1.000
_cell.length_c   1.000
_cell.angle_alpha   90.00
_cell.angle_beta   90.00
_cell.angle_gamma   90.00
#
_symmetry.space_group_name_H-M   'P 1'
#
loop_
_entity.id
_entity.type
_entity.pdbx_description
1 polymer ?
#
loop_
_entity_poly.entity_id
_entity_poly.type
_entity_poly.pdbx_seq_one_letter_code
_entity_poly.pdbx_strand_id
1 'polypeptide(L)'
;MTETGELDKKIFKKSEDNKRGIPEAIFIENVEELCKEREPTEVVGRLQDLHSKYQYMQSSLTAQRSSLKTKLPDIVSALEVVQHLVSKSSEAGENETTDYTYQLAENIWSKASAPPSKTVCLWLGANCMLEYTLDEALDLLKTNESNARTTLSSLEEDMAFLRDQITTTEVNIARTHNYGVKLRQAAKAKETAKS
;
A
#
# COMPACT_ATOMS: atom_id res chain seq x y z
N MET A 1 25.98 -14.62 -19.59
CA MET A 1 24.63 -14.02 -19.61
C MET A 1 23.65 -15.16 -19.84
N THR A 2 22.83 -15.52 -18.84
CA THR A 2 21.93 -16.67 -18.93
C THR A 2 20.72 -16.30 -19.79
N GLU A 3 20.29 -17.20 -20.69
CA GLU A 3 19.18 -17.01 -21.64
C GLU A 3 17.84 -16.63 -20.97
N THR A 4 17.72 -16.82 -19.66
CA THR A 4 16.61 -16.37 -18.82
C THR A 4 16.52 -14.84 -18.71
N GLY A 5 17.65 -14.12 -18.76
CA GLY A 5 17.67 -12.66 -18.66
C GLY A 5 17.18 -11.92 -19.90
N GLU A 6 17.15 -12.56 -21.07
CA GLU A 6 16.58 -11.98 -22.30
C GLU A 6 15.06 -12.13 -22.35
N LEU A 7 14.54 -13.26 -21.86
CA LEU A 7 13.10 -13.48 -21.74
C LEU A 7 12.49 -12.51 -20.72
N ASP A 8 13.15 -12.32 -19.59
CA ASP A 8 12.70 -11.42 -18.53
C ASP A 8 12.56 -9.97 -19.07
N LYS A 9 13.49 -9.51 -19.92
CA LYS A 9 13.43 -8.18 -20.58
C LYS A 9 12.27 -8.03 -21.57
N LYS A 10 11.80 -9.13 -22.17
CA LYS A 10 10.64 -9.14 -23.09
C LYS A 10 9.30 -9.21 -22.34
N ILE A 11 9.31 -9.64 -21.08
CA ILE A 11 8.09 -9.83 -20.26
C ILE A 11 7.85 -8.66 -19.30
N PHE A 12 8.92 -8.09 -18.74
CA PHE A 12 8.81 -6.95 -17.84
C PHE A 12 10.02 -6.02 -17.96
N LYS A 13 9.80 -4.72 -17.77
CA LYS A 13 10.86 -3.73 -17.66
C LYS A 13 10.96 -3.22 -16.23
N LYS A 14 12.14 -2.76 -15.85
CA LYS A 14 12.30 -1.99 -14.61
C LYS A 14 11.65 -0.62 -14.86
N SER A 15 10.59 -0.30 -14.13
CA SER A 15 9.95 1.01 -14.23
C SER A 15 10.90 2.08 -13.68
N GLU A 16 11.15 3.15 -14.44
CA GLU A 16 11.92 4.32 -13.97
C GLU A 16 11.03 5.26 -13.14
N ASP A 17 9.72 5.26 -13.37
CA ASP A 17 8.76 6.15 -12.70
C ASP A 17 8.27 5.61 -11.34
N ASN A 18 8.36 4.30 -11.09
CA ASN A 18 7.86 3.72 -9.85
C ASN A 18 8.89 3.78 -8.71
N LYS A 19 8.67 4.68 -7.75
CA LYS A 19 9.51 4.89 -6.55
C LYS A 19 9.77 3.63 -5.73
N ARG A 20 8.88 2.61 -5.80
CA ARG A 20 9.01 1.35 -5.05
C ARG A 20 9.72 0.23 -5.82
N GLY A 21 10.17 0.49 -7.06
CA GLY A 21 10.89 -0.48 -7.87
C GLY A 21 10.04 -1.67 -8.31
N ILE A 22 8.72 -1.50 -8.39
CA ILE A 22 7.80 -2.52 -8.92
C ILE A 22 8.10 -2.69 -10.41
N PRO A 23 8.39 -3.91 -10.91
CA PRO A 23 8.53 -4.15 -12.33
C PRO A 23 7.25 -3.79 -13.08
N GLU A 24 7.39 -3.27 -14.29
CA GLU A 24 6.27 -2.99 -15.19
C GLU A 24 6.14 -4.16 -16.18
N ALA A 25 4.98 -4.80 -16.17
CA ALA A 25 4.61 -5.83 -17.13
C ALA A 25 4.48 -5.22 -18.53
N ILE A 26 5.15 -5.83 -19.51
CA ILE A 26 5.06 -5.43 -20.90
C ILE A 26 3.94 -6.22 -21.55
N PHE A 27 3.04 -5.54 -22.26
CA PHE A 27 2.03 -6.22 -23.07
C PHE A 27 2.68 -6.90 -24.28
N ILE A 28 2.49 -8.21 -24.43
CA ILE A 28 3.14 -8.99 -25.49
C ILE A 28 2.24 -8.97 -26.73
N GLU A 29 2.47 -8.07 -27.68
CA GLU A 29 1.65 -7.97 -28.90
C GLU A 29 1.72 -9.24 -29.76
N ASN A 30 2.92 -9.75 -30.00
CA ASN A 30 3.14 -10.96 -30.81
C ASN A 30 3.66 -12.13 -29.96
N VAL A 31 2.72 -12.93 -29.46
CA VAL A 31 3.01 -14.14 -28.68
C VAL A 31 3.72 -15.20 -29.52
N GLU A 32 3.48 -15.20 -30.84
CA GLU A 32 4.04 -16.20 -31.76
C GLU A 32 5.56 -16.03 -31.90
N GLU A 33 6.06 -14.80 -31.96
CA GLU A 33 7.50 -14.52 -31.99
C GLU A 33 8.21 -14.96 -30.71
N LEU A 34 7.58 -14.72 -29.55
CA LEU A 34 8.14 -15.13 -28.26
C LEU A 34 8.20 -16.66 -28.13
N CYS A 35 7.21 -17.35 -28.68
CA CYS A 35 7.11 -18.82 -28.64
C CYS A 35 7.83 -19.53 -29.81
N LYS A 36 8.49 -18.80 -30.71
CA LYS A 36 9.45 -19.39 -31.68
C LYS A 36 10.77 -19.74 -31.02
N GLU A 37 11.20 -18.93 -30.05
CA GLU A 37 12.46 -19.09 -29.33
C GLU A 37 12.33 -20.06 -28.14
N ARG A 38 11.13 -20.21 -27.55
CA ARG A 38 10.88 -21.07 -26.37
C ARG A 38 9.54 -21.79 -26.42
N GLU A 39 9.46 -22.90 -25.69
CA GLU A 39 8.21 -23.62 -25.48
C GLU A 39 7.17 -22.74 -24.74
N PRO A 40 5.91 -22.68 -25.22
CA PRO A 40 4.86 -21.86 -24.60
C PRO A 40 4.64 -22.14 -23.11
N THR A 41 4.91 -23.37 -22.65
CA THR A 41 4.80 -23.73 -21.23
C THR A 41 5.83 -23.03 -20.35
N GLU A 42 7.06 -22.83 -20.83
CA GLU A 42 8.11 -22.13 -20.08
C GLU A 42 7.76 -20.65 -19.91
N VAL A 43 7.25 -20.03 -20.99
CA VAL A 43 6.81 -18.63 -20.99
C VAL A 43 5.64 -18.43 -20.05
N VAL A 44 4.66 -19.33 -20.06
CA VAL A 44 3.53 -19.31 -19.11
C VAL A 44 4.02 -19.44 -17.67
N GLY A 45 4.94 -20.36 -17.38
CA GLY A 45 5.51 -20.51 -16.04
C GLY A 45 6.17 -19.22 -15.55
N ARG A 46 6.94 -18.55 -16.41
CA ARG A 46 7.57 -17.26 -16.09
C ARG A 46 6.58 -16.13 -15.84
N LEU A 47 5.51 -16.07 -16.63
CA LEU A 47 4.43 -15.11 -16.41
C LEU A 47 3.67 -15.38 -15.11
N GLN A 48 3.48 -16.66 -14.74
CA GLN A 48 2.87 -17.06 -13.45
C GLN A 48 3.75 -16.69 -12.25
N ASP A 49 5.08 -16.84 -12.36
CA ASP A 49 6.02 -16.38 -11.34
C ASP A 49 5.92 -14.86 -11.12
N LEU A 50 5.83 -14.10 -12.22
CA LEU A 50 5.66 -12.65 -12.17
C LEU A 50 4.31 -12.25 -11.56
N HIS A 51 3.23 -12.91 -11.97
CA HIS A 51 1.88 -12.69 -11.43
C HIS A 51 1.84 -12.95 -9.92
N SER A 52 2.44 -14.05 -9.46
CA SER A 52 2.53 -14.38 -8.03
C SER A 52 3.26 -13.30 -7.23
N LYS A 53 4.31 -12.69 -7.79
CA LYS A 53 5.01 -11.56 -7.17
C LYS A 53 4.12 -10.33 -7.06
N TYR A 54 3.38 -9.98 -8.12
CA TYR A 54 2.45 -8.85 -8.06
C TYR A 54 1.32 -9.08 -7.04
N GLN A 55 0.76 -10.29 -6.96
CA GLN A 55 -0.25 -10.62 -5.95
C GLN A 55 0.29 -10.49 -4.52
N TYR A 56 1.51 -10.98 -4.27
CA TYR A 56 2.16 -10.82 -2.97
C TYR A 56 2.32 -9.33 -2.61
N MET A 57 2.83 -8.52 -3.54
CA MET A 57 2.98 -7.08 -3.34
C MET A 57 1.65 -6.39 -3.08
N GLN A 58 0.60 -6.73 -3.85
CA GLN A 58 -0.74 -6.19 -3.67
C GLN A 58 -1.30 -6.50 -2.27
N SER A 59 -1.12 -7.73 -1.79
CA SER A 59 -1.55 -8.12 -0.45
C SER A 59 -0.84 -7.32 0.65
N SER A 60 0.47 -7.07 0.47
CA SER A 60 1.29 -6.29 1.39
C SER A 60 0.87 -4.81 1.43
N LEU A 61 0.66 -4.18 0.26
CA LEU A 61 0.17 -2.80 0.20
C LEU A 61 -1.24 -2.65 0.77
N THR A 62 -2.10 -3.64 0.54
CA THR A 62 -3.47 -3.65 1.09
C THR A 62 -3.44 -3.71 2.62
N ALA A 63 -2.58 -4.53 3.21
CA ALA A 63 -2.40 -4.60 4.66
C ALA A 63 -1.86 -3.27 5.24
N GLN A 64 -0.85 -2.66 4.58
CA GLN A 64 -0.31 -1.36 4.98
C GLN A 64 -1.38 -0.25 4.93
N ARG A 65 -2.15 -0.18 3.83
CA ARG A 65 -3.26 0.78 3.67
C ARG A 65 -4.32 0.58 4.75
N SER A 66 -4.70 -0.66 5.05
CA SER A 66 -5.69 -0.97 6.09
C SER A 66 -5.23 -0.46 7.45
N SER A 67 -3.99 -0.78 7.85
CA SER A 67 -3.42 -0.31 9.13
C SER A 67 -3.38 1.22 9.21
N LEU A 68 -3.01 1.90 8.13
CA LEU A 68 -2.94 3.36 8.11
C LEU A 68 -4.33 4.01 8.15
N LYS A 69 -5.32 3.42 7.48
CA LYS A 69 -6.73 3.86 7.55
C LYS A 69 -7.34 3.71 8.93
N THR A 70 -6.95 2.69 9.70
CA THR A 70 -7.38 2.55 11.09
C THR A 70 -6.74 3.59 11.99
N LYS A 71 -5.46 3.92 11.79
CA LYS A 71 -4.70 4.85 12.65
C LYS A 71 -4.97 6.32 12.36
N LEU A 72 -5.28 6.67 11.12
CA LEU A 72 -5.44 8.08 10.73
C LEU A 72 -6.56 8.80 11.51
N PRO A 73 -7.75 8.22 11.74
CA PRO A 73 -8.77 8.82 12.61
C PRO A 73 -8.29 9.08 14.03
N ASP A 74 -7.47 8.18 14.60
CA ASP A 74 -6.93 8.35 15.94
C ASP A 74 -5.98 9.56 16.02
N ILE A 75 -5.14 9.75 14.99
CA ILE A 75 -4.24 10.92 14.87
C ILE A 75 -5.06 12.21 14.76
N VAL A 76 -6.11 12.22 13.93
CA VAL A 76 -6.98 13.39 13.74
C VAL A 76 -7.72 13.72 15.04
N SER A 77 -8.29 12.73 15.71
CA SER A 77 -8.96 12.89 17.01
C SER A 77 -7.99 13.44 18.08
N ALA A 78 -6.76 12.93 18.15
CA ALA A 78 -5.74 13.45 19.06
C ALA A 78 -5.40 14.92 18.75
N LEU A 79 -5.30 15.29 17.47
CA LEU A 79 -5.04 16.67 17.05
C LEU A 79 -6.20 17.60 17.43
N GLU A 80 -7.44 17.17 17.23
CA GLU A 80 -8.63 17.94 17.64
C GLU A 80 -8.65 18.20 19.15
N VAL A 81 -8.30 17.19 19.96
CA VAL A 81 -8.21 17.33 21.43
C VAL A 81 -7.12 18.33 21.81
N VAL A 82 -5.92 18.21 21.25
CA VAL A 82 -4.81 19.15 21.53
C VAL A 82 -5.20 20.58 21.12
N GLN A 83 -5.85 20.75 19.97
CA GLN A 83 -6.30 22.06 19.51
C GLN A 83 -7.39 22.64 20.42
N HIS A 84 -8.29 21.82 20.94
CA HIS A 84 -9.26 22.24 21.96
C HIS A 84 -8.56 22.67 23.26
N LEU A 85 -7.53 21.95 23.71
CA LEU A 85 -6.72 22.32 24.88
C LEU A 85 -5.99 23.65 24.66
N VAL A 86 -5.43 23.88 23.47
CA VAL A 86 -4.80 25.17 23.09
C VAL A 86 -5.81 26.32 23.17
N SER A 87 -7.00 26.16 22.58
CA SER A 87 -8.04 27.18 22.63
C SER A 87 -8.45 27.50 24.07
N LYS A 88 -8.65 26.46 24.90
CA LYS A 88 -9.01 26.65 26.31
C LYS A 88 -7.89 27.27 27.13
N SER A 89 -6.64 26.94 26.85
CA SER A 89 -5.49 27.59 27.48
C SER A 89 -5.34 29.05 27.06
N SER A 90 -5.84 29.43 25.89
CA SER A 90 -5.75 30.80 25.36
C SER A 90 -6.89 31.70 25.83
N GLU A 91 -8.09 31.12 26.00
CA GLU A 91 -9.30 31.81 26.48
C GLU A 91 -9.29 32.04 27.99
N ALA A 92 -8.69 31.13 28.76
CA ALA A 92 -8.71 31.17 30.21
C ALA A 92 -7.80 32.27 30.79
N GLY A 93 -8.34 33.09 31.69
CA GLY A 93 -7.55 34.01 32.50
C GLY A 93 -6.68 33.29 33.54
N GLU A 94 -5.68 33.97 34.10
CA GLU A 94 -4.94 33.47 35.28
C GLU A 94 -5.93 33.15 36.41
N ASN A 95 -6.04 31.86 36.79
CA ASN A 95 -6.95 31.26 37.80
C ASN A 95 -8.35 30.84 37.34
N GLU A 96 -8.65 30.79 36.04
CA GLU A 96 -9.92 30.22 35.58
C GLU A 96 -9.83 28.69 35.42
N THR A 97 -10.80 27.97 36.01
CA THR A 97 -10.89 26.51 35.89
C THR A 97 -11.77 26.14 34.72
N THR A 98 -11.37 25.12 33.96
CA THR A 98 -12.16 24.57 32.86
C THR A 98 -12.72 23.20 33.26
N ASP A 99 -13.98 22.95 32.93
CA ASP A 99 -14.60 21.66 33.16
C ASP A 99 -14.19 20.67 32.05
N TYR A 100 -13.56 19.57 32.46
CA TYR A 100 -13.15 18.49 31.58
C TYR A 100 -13.91 17.22 31.92
N THR A 101 -14.20 16.40 30.90
CA THR A 101 -14.73 15.06 31.10
C THR A 101 -13.62 14.05 30.78
N TYR A 102 -13.08 13.43 31.81
CA TYR A 102 -12.00 12.45 31.70
C TYR A 102 -12.58 11.04 31.54
N GLN A 103 -12.03 10.28 30.60
CA GLN A 103 -12.31 8.86 30.45
C GLN A 103 -11.45 8.06 31.45
N LEU A 104 -12.08 7.37 32.39
CA LEU A 104 -11.41 6.51 33.37
C LEU A 104 -11.36 5.04 32.90
N ALA A 105 -12.40 4.62 32.18
CA ALA A 105 -12.48 3.33 31.50
C ALA A 105 -13.36 3.48 30.25
N GLU A 106 -13.45 2.43 29.43
CA GLU A 106 -14.17 2.46 28.13
C GLU A 106 -15.57 3.08 28.22
N ASN A 107 -16.33 2.73 29.27
CA ASN A 107 -17.68 3.23 29.52
C ASN A 107 -17.82 4.04 30.82
N ILE A 108 -16.71 4.53 31.39
CA ILE A 108 -16.71 5.27 32.65
C ILE A 108 -16.04 6.62 32.44
N TRP A 109 -16.82 7.67 32.61
CA TRP A 109 -16.39 9.05 32.43
C TRP A 109 -16.64 9.82 33.72
N SER A 110 -15.71 10.70 34.09
CA SER A 110 -15.82 11.56 35.26
C SER A 110 -15.60 13.01 34.88
N LYS A 111 -16.44 13.90 35.44
CA LYS A 111 -16.29 15.34 35.25
C LYS A 111 -15.39 15.88 36.36
N ALA A 112 -14.41 16.69 35.99
CA ALA A 112 -13.57 17.39 36.94
C ALA A 112 -13.24 18.79 36.41
N SER A 113 -13.25 19.76 37.32
CA SER A 113 -12.80 21.11 37.02
C SER A 113 -11.30 21.19 37.31
N ALA A 114 -10.52 21.59 36.31
CA ALA A 114 -9.07 21.69 36.43
C ALA A 114 -8.55 22.96 35.73
N PRO A 115 -7.40 23.51 36.15
CA PRO A 115 -6.72 24.54 35.39
C PRO A 115 -6.37 24.04 33.98
N PRO A 116 -6.39 24.91 32.96
CA PRO A 116 -5.94 24.54 31.61
C PRO A 116 -4.52 23.98 31.63
N SER A 117 -4.33 22.81 31.01
CA SER A 117 -2.99 22.20 30.92
C SER A 117 -2.13 22.95 29.91
N LYS A 118 -0.83 23.08 30.21
CA LYS A 118 0.17 23.68 29.30
C LYS A 118 0.96 22.62 28.52
N THR A 119 0.86 21.38 28.97
CA THR A 119 1.56 20.21 28.42
C THR A 119 0.58 19.06 28.25
N VAL A 120 0.96 18.11 27.38
CA VAL A 120 0.24 16.87 27.10
C VAL A 120 1.23 15.72 27.02
N CYS A 121 0.79 14.53 27.44
CA CYS A 121 1.60 13.32 27.35
C CYS A 121 1.17 12.48 26.15
N LEU A 122 2.09 12.21 25.22
CA LEU A 122 1.84 11.42 24.02
C LEU A 122 2.51 10.05 24.12
N TRP A 123 1.79 9.00 23.70
CA TRP A 123 2.32 7.65 23.62
C TRP A 123 2.99 7.44 22.26
N LEU A 124 4.30 7.17 22.26
CA LEU A 124 5.10 7.02 21.04
C LEU A 124 5.23 5.55 20.60
N GLY A 125 4.68 4.63 21.39
CA GLY A 125 4.86 3.18 21.21
C GLY A 125 6.04 2.64 22.01
N ALA A 126 6.30 1.34 21.88
CA ALA A 126 7.35 0.63 22.61
C ALA A 126 7.37 0.90 24.13
N ASN A 127 6.19 1.06 24.73
CA ASN A 127 6.00 1.40 26.15
C ASN A 127 6.61 2.74 26.59
N CYS A 128 6.73 3.71 25.67
CA CYS A 128 7.28 5.02 25.94
C CYS A 128 6.21 6.12 25.81
N MET A 129 6.09 6.93 26.87
CA MET A 129 5.33 8.17 26.90
C MET A 129 6.28 9.34 27.07
N LEU A 130 6.07 10.43 26.33
CA LEU A 130 6.80 11.68 26.53
C LEU A 130 5.82 12.83 26.71
N GLU A 131 6.21 13.75 27.58
CA GLU A 131 5.52 15.02 27.79
C GLU A 131 5.99 16.04 26.74
N TYR A 132 5.03 16.74 26.15
CA TYR A 132 5.24 17.79 25.16
C TYR A 132 4.48 19.05 25.58
N THR A 133 5.01 20.21 25.21
CA THR A 133 4.19 21.42 25.22
C THR A 133 3.05 21.31 24.20
N LEU A 134 1.98 22.10 24.39
CA LEU A 134 0.86 22.08 23.45
C LEU A 134 1.28 22.40 22.00
N ASP A 135 2.22 23.32 21.82
CA ASP A 135 2.73 23.72 20.51
C ASP A 135 3.53 22.59 19.85
N GLU A 136 4.45 21.96 20.59
CA GLU A 136 5.24 20.83 20.09
C GLU A 136 4.35 19.62 19.75
N ALA A 137 3.35 19.34 20.58
CA ALA A 137 2.39 18.26 20.33
C ALA A 137 1.57 18.52 19.06
N LEU A 138 1.16 19.77 18.86
CA LEU A 138 0.37 20.18 17.69
C LEU A 138 1.20 20.09 16.40
N ASP A 139 2.46 20.52 16.42
CA ASP A 139 3.38 20.38 15.28
C ASP A 139 3.70 18.91 14.98
N LEU A 140 3.93 18.10 16.02
CA LEU A 140 4.19 16.66 15.87
C LEU A 140 2.99 15.94 15.26
N LEU A 141 1.78 16.19 15.78
CA LEU A 141 0.55 15.55 15.30
C LEU A 141 0.20 15.99 13.87
N LYS A 142 0.37 17.28 13.54
CA LYS A 142 0.20 17.78 12.16
C LYS A 142 1.18 17.15 11.18
N THR A 143 2.44 17.02 11.59
CA THR A 143 3.47 16.38 10.78
C THR A 143 3.13 14.90 10.55
N ASN A 144 2.72 14.20 11.60
CA ASN A 144 2.27 12.81 11.51
C ASN A 144 1.03 12.64 10.63
N GLU A 145 0.04 13.52 10.75
CA GLU A 145 -1.17 13.51 9.92
C GLU A 145 -0.80 13.72 8.44
N SER A 146 0.00 14.74 8.13
CA SER A 146 0.46 15.04 6.77
C SER A 146 1.24 13.87 6.15
N ASN A 147 2.16 13.27 6.92
CA ASN A 147 2.93 12.11 6.49
C ASN A 147 2.02 10.90 6.25
N ALA A 148 1.05 10.66 7.14
CA ALA A 148 0.09 9.56 6.98
C ALA A 148 -0.80 9.76 5.75
N ARG A 149 -1.30 10.98 5.50
CA ARG A 149 -2.10 11.29 4.29
C ARG A 149 -1.29 11.13 3.01
N THR A 150 -0.06 11.65 2.99
CA THR A 150 0.84 11.54 1.83
C THR A 150 1.19 10.07 1.56
N THR A 151 1.50 9.30 2.61
CA THR A 151 1.78 7.87 2.49
C THR A 151 0.55 7.11 1.98
N LEU A 152 -0.65 7.44 2.47
CA LEU A 152 -1.89 6.83 2.01
C LEU A 152 -2.15 7.11 0.53
N SER A 153 -1.95 8.35 0.06
CA SER A 153 -2.06 8.70 -1.36
C SER A 153 -1.09 7.90 -2.22
N SER A 154 0.19 7.84 -1.81
CA SER A 154 1.20 7.07 -2.54
C SER A 154 0.87 5.57 -2.61
N LEU A 155 0.34 5.01 -1.53
CA LEU A 155 -0.09 3.60 -1.50
C LEU A 155 -1.27 3.36 -2.45
N GLU A 156 -2.18 4.32 -2.58
CA GLU A 156 -3.31 4.21 -3.51
C GLU A 156 -2.87 4.25 -4.97
N GLU A 157 -1.92 5.11 -5.31
CA GLU A 157 -1.27 5.14 -6.63
C GLU A 157 -0.54 3.82 -6.92
N ASP A 158 0.26 3.32 -5.98
CA ASP A 158 1.00 2.06 -6.13
C ASP A 158 0.06 0.85 -6.32
N MET A 159 -1.06 0.81 -5.60
CA MET A 159 -2.06 -0.24 -5.76
C MET A 159 -2.78 -0.15 -7.13
N ALA A 160 -3.06 1.06 -7.61
CA ALA A 160 -3.64 1.24 -8.94
C ALA A 160 -2.67 0.73 -10.01
N PHE A 161 -1.39 1.09 -9.92
CA PHE A 161 -0.35 0.57 -10.79
C PHE A 161 -0.28 -0.96 -10.75
N LEU A 162 -0.25 -1.57 -9.56
CA LEU A 162 -0.21 -3.03 -9.43
C LEU A 162 -1.43 -3.72 -10.05
N ARG A 163 -2.62 -3.11 -9.96
CA ARG A 163 -3.83 -3.65 -10.58
C ARG A 163 -3.69 -3.72 -12.11
N ASP A 164 -3.10 -2.70 -12.72
CA ASP A 164 -2.85 -2.67 -14.16
C ASP A 164 -1.78 -3.69 -14.57
N GLN A 165 -0.72 -3.85 -13.75
CA GLN A 165 0.32 -4.85 -13.99
C GLN A 165 -0.22 -6.28 -13.89
N ILE A 166 -1.07 -6.56 -12.91
CA ILE A 166 -1.74 -7.86 -12.75
C ILE A 166 -2.61 -8.14 -13.98
N THR A 167 -3.44 -7.18 -14.38
CA THR A 167 -4.35 -7.33 -15.53
C THR A 167 -3.57 -7.61 -16.83
N THR A 168 -2.51 -6.84 -17.08
CA THR A 168 -1.64 -7.02 -18.26
C THR A 168 -0.98 -8.40 -18.25
N THR A 169 -0.49 -8.84 -17.10
CA THR A 169 0.15 -10.15 -16.94
C THR A 169 -0.86 -11.29 -17.16
N GLU A 170 -2.08 -11.17 -16.64
CA GLU A 170 -3.15 -12.15 -16.82
C GLU A 170 -3.54 -12.32 -18.30
N VAL A 171 -3.66 -11.20 -19.03
CA VAL A 171 -3.93 -11.24 -20.46
C VAL A 171 -2.79 -11.92 -21.21
N ASN A 172 -1.52 -11.61 -20.86
CA ASN A 172 -0.35 -12.25 -21.45
C ASN A 172 -0.33 -13.77 -21.18
N ILE A 173 -0.66 -14.20 -19.95
CA ILE A 173 -0.77 -15.63 -19.58
C ILE A 173 -1.81 -16.31 -20.47
N ALA A 174 -3.01 -15.75 -20.55
CA ALA A 174 -4.11 -16.33 -21.31
C ALA A 174 -3.77 -16.45 -22.80
N ARG A 175 -3.17 -15.41 -23.40
CA ARG A 175 -2.79 -15.41 -24.81
C ARG A 175 -1.69 -16.44 -25.10
N THR A 176 -0.68 -16.52 -24.24
CA THR A 176 0.42 -17.51 -24.36
C THR A 176 -0.08 -18.93 -24.19
N HIS A 177 -0.94 -19.17 -23.21
CA HIS A 177 -1.56 -20.48 -23.00
C HIS A 177 -2.43 -20.89 -24.21
N ASN A 178 -3.28 -19.98 -24.71
CA ASN A 178 -4.13 -20.25 -25.88
C ASN A 178 -3.31 -20.56 -27.14
N TYR A 179 -2.21 -19.86 -27.35
CA TYR A 179 -1.28 -20.16 -28.44
C TYR A 179 -0.64 -21.55 -28.29
N GLY A 180 -0.18 -21.91 -27.10
CA GLY A 180 0.35 -23.25 -26.82
C GLY A 180 -0.67 -24.37 -27.05
N VAL A 181 -1.95 -24.14 -26.72
CA VAL A 181 -3.03 -25.08 -27.02
C VAL A 181 -3.23 -25.24 -28.53
N LYS A 182 -3.24 -24.14 -29.29
CA LYS A 182 -3.36 -24.19 -30.78
C LYS A 182 -2.23 -24.99 -31.41
N LEU A 183 -0.99 -24.80 -30.96
CA LEU A 183 0.17 -25.56 -31.46
C LEU A 183 0.01 -27.07 -31.20
N ARG A 184 -0.40 -27.45 -29.99
CA ARG A 184 -0.63 -28.86 -29.63
C ARG A 184 -1.77 -29.50 -30.42
N GLN A 185 -2.86 -28.76 -30.65
CA GLN A 185 -3.98 -29.24 -31.47
C GLN A 185 -3.55 -29.43 -32.93
N ALA A 186 -2.80 -28.49 -33.50
CA ALA A 186 -2.26 -28.60 -34.86
C ALA A 186 -1.28 -29.76 -35.02
N ALA A 187 -0.43 -30.03 -34.02
CA ALA A 187 0.46 -31.19 -34.01
C ALA A 187 -0.32 -32.51 -34.01
N LYS A 188 -1.31 -32.65 -33.11
CA LYS A 188 -2.18 -33.84 -33.05
C LYS A 188 -2.95 -34.07 -34.35
N ALA A 189 -3.49 -33.01 -34.96
CA ALA A 189 -4.20 -33.11 -36.24
C ALA A 189 -3.29 -33.57 -37.40
N LYS A 190 -2.01 -33.19 -37.39
CA LYS A 190 -1.02 -33.67 -38.37
C LYS A 190 -0.64 -35.13 -38.15
N GLU A 191 -0.63 -35.61 -36.91
CA GLU A 191 -0.37 -37.02 -36.58
C GLU A 191 -1.53 -37.92 -37.00
N THR A 192 -2.78 -37.50 -36.77
CA THR A 192 -3.97 -38.26 -37.21
C THR A 192 -4.20 -38.23 -38.72
N ALA A 193 -3.69 -37.24 -39.45
CA ALA A 193 -3.76 -37.20 -40.91
C ALA A 193 -2.66 -38.02 -41.61
N LYS A 194 -1.65 -38.50 -40.86
CA LYS A 194 -0.56 -39.34 -41.36
C LYS A 194 -0.73 -40.83 -41.05
N SER A 195 -1.62 -41.18 -40.11
CA SER A 195 -2.09 -42.55 -39.86
C SER A 195 -3.28 -42.88 -40.77
#